data_AF-A0A1Q7XYW8-F1
#
_entry.id   AF-A0A1Q7XYW8-F1
#
_cell.length_a   1.000
_cell.length_b   1.000
_cell.length_c   1.000
_cell.angle_alpha   90.00
_cell.angle_beta   90.00
_cell.angle_gamma   90.00
#
_symmetry.space_group_name_H-M   'P 1'
#
loop_
_entity.id
_entity.type
_entity.pdbx_description
1 polymer ?
#
loop_
_entity_poly.entity_id
_entity_poly.type
_entity_poly.pdbx_seq_one_letter_code
_entity_poly.pdbx_strand_id
1 'polypeptide(L)'
;MTYAGVVVMVGLSFGVLAATTLSPSRRGGDVVRVLGLTGTRGFHLAAWGIALTVLAAPIDDLWHRLFGLDVTLWSPPHLLGLLGAAINTLGCFRIAREVYPATSRAAFAAVVVTGALLYIGLHFALQPSFRIAYLNGGVFFHFYAMLASLMLPVALVATAHLSGVRWTPALVLVGAVALGLVGMQIARVGFDLLQPVSVIEPEIAKDPTSPIAVAYLVARKNGTPPGATASLTQLLGLLPIAAMIVVDPRRRPVAATVAYALVLFALMAVRLAFLPAFRPLVPGTGATLVALGLTLVAGVAGGWVAGRIAAALGPAPRSATS
;
A
#
# COMPACT_ATOMS: atom_id res chain seq x y z
N MET A 1 13.66 -18.63 0.26
CA MET A 1 12.22 -18.26 0.36
C MET A 1 11.82 -17.17 -0.63
N THR A 2 12.53 -16.03 -0.70
CA THR A 2 12.18 -14.91 -1.60
C THR A 2 12.07 -15.29 -3.08
N TYR A 3 13.05 -16.02 -3.63
CA TYR A 3 13.03 -16.44 -5.04
C TYR A 3 11.89 -17.40 -5.39
N ALA A 4 11.48 -18.28 -4.48
CA ALA A 4 10.33 -19.16 -4.70
C ALA A 4 9.02 -18.35 -4.80
N GLY A 5 8.85 -17.34 -3.95
CA GLY A 5 7.72 -16.41 -4.03
C GLY A 5 7.69 -15.63 -5.34
N VAL A 6 8.84 -15.14 -5.81
CA VAL A 6 8.96 -14.46 -7.10
C VAL A 6 8.59 -15.39 -8.25
N VAL A 7 9.10 -16.62 -8.27
CA VAL A 7 8.77 -17.62 -9.32
C VAL A 7 7.27 -17.91 -9.35
N VAL A 8 6.65 -18.12 -8.20
CA VAL A 8 5.20 -18.33 -8.11
C VAL A 8 4.44 -17.11 -8.62
N MET A 9 4.83 -15.90 -8.22
CA MET A 9 4.17 -14.66 -8.66
C MET A 9 4.26 -14.44 -10.18
N VAL A 10 5.45 -14.64 -10.76
CA VAL A 10 5.67 -14.58 -12.21
C VAL A 10 4.86 -15.65 -12.92
N GLY A 11 4.90 -16.89 -12.41
CA GLY A 11 4.15 -18.01 -12.97
C GLY A 11 2.64 -17.76 -12.97
N LEU A 12 2.07 -17.23 -11.89
CA LEU A 12 0.65 -16.90 -11.81
C LEU A 12 0.28 -15.75 -12.75
N SER A 13 1.13 -14.74 -12.89
CA SER A 13 0.82 -13.54 -13.68
C SER A 13 0.99 -13.77 -15.19
N PHE A 14 2.06 -14.44 -15.61
CA PHE A 14 2.34 -14.72 -17.02
C PHE A 14 1.78 -16.06 -17.49
N GLY A 15 1.57 -17.04 -16.60
CA GLY A 15 1.10 -18.37 -16.97
C GLY A 15 -0.28 -18.36 -17.60
N VAL A 16 -1.19 -17.50 -17.12
CA VAL A 16 -2.52 -17.34 -17.73
C VAL A 16 -2.43 -16.75 -19.14
N LEU A 17 -1.56 -15.74 -19.34
CA LEU A 17 -1.31 -15.16 -20.67
C LEU A 17 -0.68 -16.17 -21.62
N ALA A 18 0.29 -16.96 -21.16
CA ALA A 18 0.91 -18.02 -21.95
C ALA A 18 -0.12 -19.09 -22.34
N ALA A 19 -0.92 -19.58 -21.38
CA ALA A 19 -1.93 -20.59 -21.62
C ALA A 19 -3.01 -20.12 -22.62
N THR A 20 -3.48 -18.88 -22.49
CA THR A 20 -4.47 -18.30 -23.42
C THR A 20 -3.90 -17.99 -24.80
N THR A 21 -2.59 -17.73 -24.91
CA THR A 21 -1.91 -17.58 -26.19
C THR A 21 -1.75 -18.92 -26.92
N LEU A 22 -1.37 -19.98 -26.19
CA LEU A 22 -1.13 -21.31 -26.74
C LEU A 22 -2.43 -22.06 -27.07
N SER A 23 -3.49 -21.81 -26.28
CA SER A 23 -4.80 -22.42 -26.46
C SER A 23 -5.89 -21.35 -26.52
N PRO A 24 -6.07 -20.67 -27.66
CA PRO A 24 -7.07 -19.62 -27.81
C PRO A 24 -8.48 -20.19 -27.64
N SER A 25 -9.10 -19.95 -26.48
CA SER A 25 -10.52 -20.26 -26.27
C SER A 25 -11.39 -19.21 -26.96
N ARG A 26 -12.54 -19.60 -27.54
CA ARG A 26 -13.56 -18.68 -28.10
C ARG A 26 -14.34 -17.89 -27.02
N ARG A 27 -13.73 -17.56 -25.87
CA ARG A 27 -14.38 -16.69 -24.88
C ARG A 27 -14.38 -15.26 -25.41
N GLY A 28 -15.52 -14.87 -25.97
CA GLY A 28 -15.77 -13.51 -26.45
C GLY A 28 -15.86 -12.53 -25.28
N GLY A 29 -15.03 -11.49 -25.34
CA GLY A 29 -15.08 -10.32 -24.45
C GLY A 29 -13.70 -9.78 -24.09
N ASP A 30 -13.32 -8.64 -24.68
CA ASP A 30 -12.18 -7.75 -24.32
C ASP A 30 -10.78 -8.40 -24.20
N VAL A 31 -10.47 -9.35 -25.09
CA VAL A 31 -9.11 -9.93 -25.22
C VAL A 31 -8.26 -9.02 -26.09
N VAL A 32 -7.04 -8.72 -25.65
CA VAL A 32 -6.04 -7.93 -26.37
C VAL A 32 -4.74 -8.72 -26.56
N ARG A 33 -4.00 -8.40 -27.62
CA ARG A 33 -2.67 -8.97 -27.89
C ARG A 33 -1.61 -7.89 -27.72
N VAL A 34 -0.64 -8.14 -26.84
CA VAL A 34 0.48 -7.24 -26.56
C VAL A 34 1.76 -8.06 -26.60
N LEU A 35 2.73 -7.67 -27.43
CA LEU A 35 4.01 -8.36 -27.60
C LEU A 35 3.87 -9.88 -27.80
N GLY A 36 2.87 -10.30 -28.60
CA GLY A 36 2.59 -11.71 -28.89
C GLY A 36 1.77 -12.46 -27.84
N LEU A 37 1.62 -11.92 -26.61
CA LEU A 37 0.79 -12.50 -25.57
C LEU A 37 -0.67 -12.07 -25.70
N THR A 38 -1.58 -13.03 -25.69
CA THR A 38 -3.03 -12.84 -25.79
C THR A 38 -3.65 -12.98 -24.41
N GLY A 39 -4.57 -12.09 -24.02
CA GLY A 39 -5.26 -12.14 -22.73
C GLY A 39 -6.12 -10.91 -22.48
N THR A 40 -6.87 -10.87 -21.38
CA THR A 40 -7.66 -9.69 -21.03
C THR A 40 -6.76 -8.55 -20.55
N ARG A 41 -7.29 -7.33 -20.53
CA ARG A 41 -6.56 -6.15 -20.04
C ARG A 41 -6.12 -6.30 -18.58
N GLY A 42 -6.93 -6.92 -17.72
CA GLY A 42 -6.58 -7.17 -16.33
C GLY A 42 -5.35 -8.07 -16.19
N PHE A 43 -5.29 -9.18 -16.93
CA PHE A 43 -4.13 -10.08 -16.91
C PHE A 43 -2.87 -9.42 -17.48
N HIS A 44 -2.97 -8.64 -18.56
CA HIS A 44 -1.83 -7.86 -19.06
C HIS A 44 -1.33 -6.84 -18.03
N LEU A 45 -2.22 -6.07 -17.42
CA LEU A 45 -1.84 -5.08 -16.42
C LEU A 45 -1.16 -5.75 -15.21
N ALA A 46 -1.70 -6.89 -14.76
CA ALA A 46 -1.12 -7.68 -13.68
C ALA A 46 0.29 -8.16 -14.03
N ALA A 47 0.47 -8.75 -15.22
CA ALA A 47 1.75 -9.29 -15.68
C ALA A 47 2.82 -8.22 -15.86
N TRP A 48 2.49 -7.09 -16.50
CA TRP A 48 3.44 -6.00 -16.68
C TRP A 48 3.81 -5.30 -15.37
N GLY A 49 2.88 -5.21 -14.41
CA GLY A 49 3.22 -4.78 -13.05
C GLY A 49 4.28 -5.66 -12.41
N ILE A 50 4.14 -7.00 -12.51
CA ILE A 50 5.15 -7.94 -12.01
C ILE A 50 6.47 -7.83 -12.79
N ALA A 51 6.44 -7.61 -14.11
CA ALA A 51 7.66 -7.39 -14.88
C ALA A 51 8.46 -6.20 -14.36
N LEU A 52 7.80 -5.08 -14.02
CA LEU A 52 8.46 -3.92 -13.41
C LEU A 52 9.04 -4.25 -12.03
N THR A 53 8.29 -4.99 -11.20
CA THR A 53 8.79 -5.42 -9.89
C THR A 53 10.00 -6.34 -9.99
N VAL A 54 10.02 -7.27 -10.94
CA VAL A 54 11.17 -8.15 -11.18
C VAL A 54 12.36 -7.36 -11.74
N LEU A 55 12.11 -6.43 -12.65
CA LEU A 55 13.15 -5.56 -13.23
C LEU A 55 13.79 -4.65 -12.18
N ALA A 56 13.05 -4.25 -11.14
CA ALA A 56 13.59 -3.46 -10.05
C ALA A 56 14.71 -4.18 -9.29
N ALA A 57 14.67 -5.51 -9.15
CA ALA A 57 15.64 -6.27 -8.35
C ALA A 57 17.11 -6.16 -8.83
N PRO A 58 17.46 -6.39 -10.11
CA PRO A 58 18.83 -6.21 -10.57
C PRO A 58 19.29 -4.74 -10.53
N ILE A 59 18.36 -3.79 -10.71
CA ILE A 59 18.65 -2.35 -10.59
C ILE A 59 18.96 -2.01 -9.12
N ASP A 60 18.24 -2.62 -8.19
CA ASP A 60 18.44 -2.47 -6.75
C ASP A 60 19.79 -3.04 -6.28
N ASP A 61 20.17 -4.23 -6.76
CA ASP A 61 21.50 -4.80 -6.48
C ASP A 61 22.62 -3.87 -6.97
N LEU A 62 22.49 -3.33 -8.19
CA LEU A 62 23.43 -2.34 -8.71
C LEU A 62 23.44 -1.06 -7.85
N TRP A 63 22.26 -0.56 -7.46
CA TRP A 63 22.13 0.62 -6.62
C TRP A 63 22.84 0.43 -5.28
N HIS A 64 22.68 -0.73 -4.65
CA HIS A 64 23.35 -1.06 -3.39
C HIS A 64 24.87 -1.12 -3.51
N ARG A 65 25.39 -1.64 -4.62
CA ARG A 65 26.84 -1.63 -4.89
C ARG A 65 27.41 -0.23 -5.09
N LEU A 66 26.62 0.69 -5.64
CA LEU A 66 27.06 2.05 -5.96
C LEU A 66 26.90 3.03 -4.79
N PHE A 67 25.80 2.93 -4.03
CA PHE A 67 25.39 3.94 -3.05
C PHE A 67 25.30 3.42 -1.61
N GLY A 68 25.45 2.11 -1.40
CA GLY A 68 25.30 1.47 -0.11
C GLY A 68 23.91 0.84 0.09
N LEU A 69 23.79 0.06 1.16
CA LEU A 69 22.63 -0.80 1.42
C LEU A 69 21.45 0.02 1.96
N ASP A 70 20.27 -0.11 1.34
CA ASP A 70 19.00 0.52 1.76
C ASP A 70 19.10 2.01 2.11
N VAL A 71 19.81 2.78 1.26
CA VAL A 71 20.04 4.22 1.44
C VAL A 71 18.75 5.03 1.61
N THR A 72 17.63 4.53 1.08
CA THR A 72 16.26 4.96 1.37
C THR A 72 15.25 4.03 0.67
N LEU A 73 14.07 3.84 1.27
CA LEU A 73 12.96 3.17 0.59
C LEU A 73 12.42 3.96 -0.62
N TRP A 74 12.70 5.27 -0.68
CA TRP A 74 12.36 6.10 -1.85
C TRP A 74 13.48 6.15 -2.89
N SER A 75 14.34 5.14 -2.95
CA SER A 75 15.33 5.01 -4.03
C SER A 75 14.61 4.71 -5.36
N PRO A 76 15.20 5.08 -6.51
CA PRO A 76 14.63 4.75 -7.81
C PRO A 76 14.23 3.27 -8.00
N PRO A 77 15.07 2.26 -7.65
CA PRO A 77 14.67 0.85 -7.79
C PRO A 77 13.50 0.48 -6.87
N HIS A 78 13.50 0.91 -5.61
CA HIS A 78 12.38 0.65 -4.69
C HIS A 78 11.08 1.25 -5.20
N LEU A 79 11.10 2.50 -5.69
CA LEU A 79 9.92 3.16 -6.26
C LEU A 79 9.42 2.45 -7.53
N LEU A 80 10.33 1.95 -8.38
CA LEU A 80 9.96 1.13 -9.55
C LEU A 80 9.27 -0.16 -9.11
N GLY A 81 9.82 -0.85 -8.10
CA GLY A 81 9.26 -2.08 -7.55
C GLY A 81 7.87 -1.88 -6.94
N LEU A 82 7.70 -0.82 -6.15
CA LEU A 82 6.44 -0.42 -5.52
C LEU A 82 5.40 0.00 -6.57
N LEU A 83 5.81 0.73 -7.60
CA LEU A 83 4.94 1.08 -8.73
C LEU A 83 4.48 -0.17 -9.48
N GLY A 84 5.39 -1.12 -9.75
CA GLY A 84 5.06 -2.40 -10.35
C GLY A 84 4.03 -3.19 -9.54
N ALA A 85 4.19 -3.24 -8.22
CA ALA A 85 3.23 -3.89 -7.31
C ALA A 85 1.86 -3.17 -7.30
N ALA A 86 1.84 -1.84 -7.35
CA ALA A 86 0.60 -1.06 -7.45
C ALA A 86 -0.12 -1.30 -8.79
N ILE A 87 0.62 -1.32 -9.91
CA ILE A 87 0.06 -1.63 -11.23
C ILE A 87 -0.48 -3.07 -11.25
N ASN A 88 0.27 -4.01 -10.68
CA ASN A 88 -0.17 -5.40 -10.61
C ASN A 88 -1.50 -5.54 -9.85
N THR A 89 -1.62 -4.92 -8.68
CA THR A 89 -2.83 -4.97 -7.86
C THR A 89 -4.02 -4.24 -8.51
N LEU A 90 -3.79 -3.17 -9.27
CA LEU A 90 -4.82 -2.58 -10.14
C LEU A 90 -5.27 -3.56 -11.23
N GLY A 91 -4.36 -4.35 -11.80
CA GLY A 91 -4.66 -5.47 -12.68
C GLY A 91 -5.54 -6.52 -11.99
N CYS A 92 -5.22 -6.89 -10.76
CA CYS A 92 -6.02 -7.84 -9.96
C CYS A 92 -7.46 -7.37 -9.72
N PHE A 93 -7.70 -6.06 -9.54
CA PHE A 93 -9.06 -5.52 -9.46
C PHE A 93 -9.85 -5.74 -10.76
N ARG A 94 -9.18 -5.58 -11.92
CA ARG A 94 -9.80 -5.88 -13.23
C ARG A 94 -10.03 -7.38 -13.41
N ILE A 95 -9.06 -8.21 -13.06
CA ILE A 95 -9.19 -9.68 -13.13
C ILE A 95 -10.38 -10.15 -12.29
N ALA A 96 -10.57 -9.61 -11.08
CA ALA A 96 -11.71 -9.95 -10.23
C ALA A 96 -13.07 -9.71 -10.93
N ARG A 97 -13.14 -8.74 -11.84
CA ARG A 97 -14.33 -8.40 -12.64
C ARG A 97 -14.45 -9.22 -13.93
N GLU A 98 -13.33 -9.62 -14.50
CA GLU A 98 -13.26 -10.41 -15.73
C GLU A 98 -13.55 -11.89 -15.47
N VAL A 99 -13.14 -12.41 -14.31
CA VAL A 99 -13.22 -13.83 -13.97
C VAL A 99 -14.49 -14.17 -13.18
N TYR A 100 -14.92 -13.29 -12.26
CA TYR A 100 -16.04 -13.58 -11.37
C TYR A 100 -17.29 -12.77 -11.71
N PRO A 101 -18.49 -13.37 -11.66
CA PRO A 101 -19.74 -12.62 -11.75
C PRO A 101 -19.81 -11.55 -10.65
N ALA A 102 -20.24 -10.34 -11.00
CA ALA A 102 -20.16 -9.16 -10.13
C ALA A 102 -20.87 -9.32 -8.76
N THR A 103 -21.92 -10.15 -8.70
CA THR A 103 -22.70 -10.40 -7.48
C THR A 103 -22.23 -11.63 -6.69
N SER A 104 -21.19 -12.32 -7.17
CA SER A 104 -20.69 -13.53 -6.51
C SER A 104 -19.88 -13.22 -5.25
N ARG A 105 -19.93 -14.12 -4.26
CA ARG A 105 -19.08 -14.04 -3.06
C ARG A 105 -17.59 -14.06 -3.40
N ALA A 106 -17.22 -14.77 -4.47
CA ALA A 106 -15.85 -14.82 -4.97
C ALA A 106 -15.37 -13.46 -5.49
N ALA A 107 -16.20 -12.75 -6.28
CA ALA A 107 -15.90 -11.39 -6.73
C ALA A 107 -15.70 -10.43 -5.53
N PHE A 108 -16.60 -10.49 -4.55
CA PHE A 108 -16.51 -9.69 -3.34
C PHE A 108 -15.21 -9.96 -2.57
N ALA A 109 -14.89 -11.24 -2.33
CA ALA A 109 -13.66 -11.63 -1.64
C ALA A 109 -12.41 -11.18 -2.42
N ALA A 110 -12.38 -11.38 -3.74
CA ALA A 110 -11.26 -10.98 -4.59
C ALA A 110 -11.01 -9.46 -4.55
N VAL A 111 -12.08 -8.65 -4.61
CA VAL A 111 -12.00 -7.17 -4.52
C VAL A 111 -11.51 -6.72 -3.13
N VAL A 112 -11.97 -7.35 -2.05
CA VAL A 112 -11.53 -7.01 -0.68
C VAL A 112 -10.07 -7.39 -0.46
N VAL A 113 -9.66 -8.61 -0.86
CA VAL A 113 -8.27 -9.08 -0.73
C VAL A 113 -7.33 -8.22 -1.57
N THR A 114 -7.71 -7.89 -2.81
CA THR A 114 -6.91 -7.03 -3.67
C THR A 114 -6.79 -5.61 -3.08
N GLY A 115 -7.87 -5.09 -2.49
CA GLY A 115 -7.83 -3.83 -1.74
C GLY A 115 -6.88 -3.87 -0.56
N ALA A 116 -6.89 -4.94 0.22
CA ALA A 116 -5.95 -5.14 1.33
C ALA A 116 -4.50 -5.18 0.86
N LEU A 117 -4.20 -5.88 -0.24
CA LEU A 117 -2.85 -5.95 -0.82
C LEU A 117 -2.38 -4.58 -1.34
N LEU A 118 -3.23 -3.84 -2.06
CA LEU A 118 -2.90 -2.49 -2.51
C LEU A 118 -2.70 -1.54 -1.31
N TYR A 119 -3.54 -1.64 -0.28
CA TYR A 119 -3.38 -0.86 0.95
C TYR A 119 -2.05 -1.16 1.65
N ILE A 120 -1.65 -2.44 1.75
CA ILE A 120 -0.35 -2.84 2.32
C ILE A 120 0.79 -2.20 1.53
N GLY A 121 0.79 -2.32 0.20
CA GLY A 121 1.85 -1.77 -0.65
C GLY A 121 1.96 -0.25 -0.53
N LEU A 122 0.82 0.45 -0.59
CA LEU A 122 0.79 1.91 -0.42
C LEU A 122 1.23 2.32 0.99
N HIS A 123 0.74 1.67 2.04
CA HIS A 123 1.14 1.97 3.42
C HIS A 123 2.63 1.72 3.65
N PHE A 124 3.19 0.66 3.06
CA PHE A 124 4.63 0.39 3.12
C PHE A 124 5.44 1.50 2.44
N ALA A 125 5.01 2.00 1.28
CA ALA A 125 5.65 3.13 0.61
C ALA A 125 5.67 4.43 1.44
N LEU A 126 4.80 4.56 2.44
CA LEU A 126 4.74 5.72 3.33
C LEU A 126 5.71 5.64 4.52
N GLN A 127 6.36 4.50 4.78
CA GLN A 127 7.23 4.33 5.96
C GLN A 127 8.29 5.43 6.14
N PRO A 128 8.98 5.92 5.08
CA PRO A 128 9.98 6.99 5.21
C PRO A 128 9.42 8.30 5.78
N SER A 129 8.10 8.53 5.70
CA SER A 129 7.49 9.74 6.24
C SER A 129 7.69 9.89 7.75
N PHE A 130 7.78 8.78 8.51
CA PHE A 130 8.09 8.84 9.95
C PHE A 130 9.54 9.27 10.21
N ARG A 131 10.48 8.84 9.36
CA ARG A 131 11.86 9.32 9.42
C ARG A 131 11.93 10.82 9.12
N ILE A 132 11.22 11.29 8.09
CA ILE A 132 11.16 12.71 7.75
C ILE A 132 10.54 13.52 8.90
N ALA A 133 9.46 13.03 9.51
CA ALA A 133 8.86 13.64 10.69
C ALA A 133 9.86 13.75 11.86
N TYR A 134 10.61 12.69 12.12
CA TYR A 134 11.60 12.66 13.20
C TYR A 134 12.79 13.61 12.96
N LEU A 135 13.28 13.68 11.72
CA LEU A 135 14.46 14.49 11.39
C LEU A 135 14.15 15.99 11.24
N ASN A 136 12.93 16.35 10.85
CA ASN A 136 12.60 17.73 10.48
C ASN A 136 11.59 18.41 11.43
N GLY A 137 10.76 17.66 12.16
CA GLY A 137 9.72 18.23 13.03
C GLY A 137 8.79 19.21 12.29
N GLY A 138 8.29 20.22 13.01
CA GLY A 138 7.51 21.32 12.39
C GLY A 138 6.32 20.81 11.57
N VAL A 139 6.15 21.34 10.35
CA VAL A 139 5.10 20.89 9.41
C VAL A 139 5.31 19.41 9.02
N PHE A 140 6.56 18.98 8.87
CA PHE A 140 6.92 17.60 8.49
C PHE A 140 6.63 16.57 9.59
N PHE A 141 6.40 17.00 10.84
CA PHE A 141 5.90 16.12 11.90
C PHE A 141 4.63 15.37 11.47
N HIS A 142 3.78 16.01 10.67
CA HIS A 142 2.51 15.46 10.18
C HIS A 142 2.62 14.83 8.79
N PHE A 143 3.83 14.60 8.26
CA PHE A 143 4.01 14.22 6.86
C PHE A 143 3.37 12.88 6.50
N TYR A 144 3.34 11.92 7.43
CA TYR A 144 2.58 10.68 7.25
C TYR A 144 1.09 10.96 6.97
N ALA A 145 0.45 11.84 7.75
CA ALA A 145 -0.97 12.15 7.57
C ALA A 145 -1.25 12.80 6.19
N MET A 146 -0.35 13.66 5.72
CA MET A 146 -0.45 14.28 4.38
C MET A 146 -0.39 13.22 3.28
N LEU A 147 0.67 12.41 3.26
CA LEU A 147 0.86 11.40 2.20
C LEU A 147 -0.17 10.27 2.28
N ALA A 148 -0.53 9.84 3.49
CA ALA A 148 -1.56 8.83 3.70
C ALA A 148 -2.93 9.30 3.19
N SER A 149 -3.29 10.57 3.41
CA SER A 149 -4.52 11.16 2.89
C SER A 149 -4.53 11.28 1.37
N LEU A 150 -3.36 11.40 0.75
CA LEU A 150 -3.22 11.40 -0.71
C LEU A 150 -3.32 9.99 -1.31
N MET A 151 -2.68 8.99 -0.68
CA MET A 151 -2.44 7.69 -1.30
C MET A 151 -3.39 6.57 -0.86
N LEU A 152 -3.60 6.39 0.45
CA LEU A 152 -4.37 5.24 0.97
C LEU A 152 -5.84 5.19 0.50
N PRO A 153 -6.54 6.33 0.27
CA PRO A 153 -7.88 6.33 -0.29
C PRO A 153 -8.00 5.62 -1.65
N VAL A 154 -6.92 5.51 -2.43
CA VAL A 154 -6.93 4.77 -3.70
C VAL A 154 -7.37 3.32 -3.48
N ALA A 155 -6.83 2.64 -2.47
CA ALA A 155 -7.25 1.28 -2.12
C ALA A 155 -8.67 1.26 -1.52
N LEU A 156 -8.94 2.15 -0.57
CA LEU A 156 -10.19 2.14 0.20
C LEU A 156 -11.42 2.46 -0.67
N VAL A 157 -11.35 3.53 -1.47
CA VAL A 157 -12.42 3.98 -2.35
C VAL A 157 -12.62 2.99 -3.50
N ALA A 158 -11.54 2.50 -4.13
CA ALA A 158 -11.65 1.51 -5.20
C ALA A 158 -12.38 0.25 -4.71
N THR A 159 -12.03 -0.26 -3.53
CA THR A 159 -12.70 -1.43 -2.95
C THR A 159 -14.16 -1.15 -2.60
N ALA A 160 -14.49 -0.01 -1.99
CA ALA A 160 -15.89 0.36 -1.71
C ALA A 160 -16.73 0.47 -2.99
N HIS A 161 -16.18 1.10 -4.03
CA HIS A 161 -16.83 1.30 -5.31
C HIS A 161 -17.06 -0.02 -6.05
N LEU A 162 -16.01 -0.83 -6.20
CA LEU A 162 -16.07 -2.08 -6.98
C LEU A 162 -16.86 -3.19 -6.27
N SER A 163 -16.87 -3.21 -4.93
CA SER A 163 -17.74 -4.12 -4.17
C SER A 163 -19.19 -3.64 -4.11
N GLY A 164 -19.43 -2.35 -4.34
CA GLY A 164 -20.73 -1.73 -4.15
C GLY A 164 -21.16 -1.60 -2.69
N VAL A 165 -20.26 -1.79 -1.71
CA VAL A 165 -20.58 -1.84 -0.27
C VAL A 165 -19.78 -0.78 0.49
N ARG A 166 -20.46 0.17 1.16
CA ARG A 166 -19.80 1.32 1.78
C ARG A 166 -18.78 0.98 2.87
N TRP A 167 -18.94 -0.14 3.56
CA TRP A 167 -18.16 -0.49 4.75
C TRP A 167 -16.95 -1.39 4.46
N THR A 168 -16.75 -1.84 3.21
CA THR A 168 -15.59 -2.66 2.84
C THR A 168 -14.22 -2.01 3.07
N PRO A 169 -14.04 -0.66 3.14
CA PRO A 169 -12.80 -0.06 3.62
C PRO A 169 -12.36 -0.60 4.99
N ALA A 170 -13.28 -0.91 5.89
CA ALA A 170 -12.95 -1.51 7.18
C ALA A 170 -12.38 -2.93 7.02
N LEU A 171 -12.97 -3.73 6.12
CA LEU A 171 -12.43 -5.06 5.79
C LEU A 171 -11.05 -5.00 5.14
N VAL A 172 -10.80 -3.98 4.31
CA VAL A 172 -9.47 -3.75 3.72
C VAL A 172 -8.43 -3.57 4.82
N LEU A 173 -8.70 -2.73 5.83
CA LEU A 173 -7.75 -2.53 6.92
C LEU A 173 -7.60 -3.79 7.80
N VAL A 174 -8.70 -4.46 8.16
CA VAL A 174 -8.65 -5.69 8.95
C VAL A 174 -7.87 -6.78 8.21
N GLY A 175 -8.16 -6.96 6.92
CA GLY A 175 -7.45 -7.89 6.05
C GLY A 175 -5.97 -7.54 5.90
N ALA A 176 -5.64 -6.25 5.76
CA ALA A 176 -4.26 -5.79 5.67
C ALA A 176 -3.47 -6.08 6.95
N VAL A 177 -4.06 -5.82 8.13
CA VAL A 177 -3.43 -6.15 9.42
C VAL A 177 -3.27 -7.66 9.58
N ALA A 178 -4.30 -8.45 9.28
CA ALA A 178 -4.24 -9.91 9.37
C ALA A 178 -3.15 -10.50 8.44
N LEU A 179 -3.13 -10.09 7.18
CA LEU A 179 -2.10 -10.51 6.21
C LEU A 179 -0.70 -10.06 6.64
N GLY A 180 -0.56 -8.83 7.18
CA GLY A 180 0.71 -8.33 7.71
C GLY A 180 1.23 -9.16 8.88
N LEU A 181 0.36 -9.53 9.82
CA LEU A 181 0.71 -10.39 10.95
C LEU A 181 1.11 -11.80 10.48
N VAL A 182 0.39 -12.38 9.52
CA VAL A 182 0.77 -13.66 8.89
C VAL A 182 2.13 -13.55 8.22
N GLY A 183 2.36 -12.48 7.46
CA GLY A 183 3.64 -12.20 6.81
C GLY A 183 4.80 -12.11 7.82
N MET A 184 4.58 -11.47 8.97
CA MET A 184 5.56 -11.42 10.05
C MET A 184 5.86 -12.81 10.64
N GLN A 185 4.86 -13.68 10.79
CA GLN A 185 5.09 -15.05 11.27
C GLN A 185 5.88 -15.87 10.25
N ILE A 186 5.54 -15.75 8.96
CA ILE A 186 6.30 -16.41 7.88
C ILE A 186 7.75 -15.92 7.88
N ALA A 187 7.97 -14.61 8.02
CA ALA A 187 9.30 -14.05 8.12
C ALA A 187 10.05 -14.62 9.33
N ARG A 188 9.43 -14.65 10.51
CA ARG A 188 10.01 -15.22 11.73
C ARG A 188 10.45 -16.67 11.55
N VAL A 189 9.58 -17.53 11.01
CA VAL A 189 9.92 -18.93 10.69
C VAL A 189 11.09 -18.99 9.71
N GLY A 190 11.12 -18.11 8.71
CA GLY A 190 12.25 -18.00 7.78
C GLY A 190 13.56 -17.64 8.47
N PHE A 191 13.56 -16.68 9.40
CA PHE A 191 14.73 -16.32 10.21
C PHE A 191 15.17 -17.47 11.12
N ASP A 192 14.22 -18.16 11.76
CA ASP A 192 14.49 -19.29 12.64
C ASP A 192 15.13 -20.46 11.87
N LEU A 193 14.73 -20.68 10.61
CA LEU A 193 15.28 -21.73 9.76
C LEU A 193 16.64 -21.36 9.13
N LEU A 194 16.80 -20.12 8.66
CA LEU A 194 17.99 -19.70 7.92
C LEU A 194 19.11 -19.16 8.81
N GLN A 195 18.80 -18.74 10.05
CA GLN A 195 19.73 -18.14 11.00
C GLN A 195 20.68 -17.12 10.37
N PRO A 196 20.15 -16.08 9.66
CA PRO A 196 21.00 -15.13 8.96
C PRO A 196 21.82 -14.30 9.96
N VAL A 197 23.07 -14.00 9.60
CA VAL A 197 23.92 -13.11 10.39
C VAL A 197 23.42 -11.67 10.25
N SER A 198 23.21 -10.99 11.38
CA SER A 198 22.82 -9.57 11.37
C SER A 198 23.95 -8.71 10.79
N VAL A 199 23.60 -7.83 9.86
CA VAL A 199 24.48 -6.79 9.33
C VAL A 199 24.11 -5.39 9.85
N ILE A 200 23.07 -5.28 10.67
CA ILE A 200 22.49 -3.99 11.07
C ILE A 200 23.49 -3.16 11.87
N GLU A 201 24.13 -3.71 12.91
CA GLU A 201 25.11 -2.99 13.71
C GLU A 201 26.33 -2.54 12.89
N PRO A 202 26.96 -3.40 12.05
CA PRO A 202 27.98 -2.98 11.11
C PRO A 202 27.54 -1.85 10.16
N GLU A 203 26.34 -1.92 9.57
CA GLU A 203 25.86 -0.87 8.66
C GLU A 203 25.61 0.45 9.39
N ILE A 204 25.06 0.41 10.60
CA ILE A 204 24.88 1.61 11.45
C ILE A 204 26.23 2.25 11.79
N ALA A 205 27.28 1.45 12.02
CA ALA A 205 28.61 1.97 12.30
C ALA A 205 29.25 2.69 11.10
N LYS A 206 28.92 2.30 9.87
CA LYS A 206 29.39 2.98 8.65
C LYS A 206 28.75 4.36 8.48
N ASP A 207 27.45 4.47 8.73
CA ASP A 207 26.72 5.74 8.67
C ASP A 207 25.64 5.81 9.78
N PRO A 208 25.95 6.49 10.90
CA PRO A 208 25.02 6.70 12.01
C PRO A 208 23.81 7.60 11.67
N THR A 209 23.80 8.24 10.50
CA THR A 209 22.72 9.11 10.01
C THR A 209 21.83 8.44 8.95
N SER A 210 22.22 7.23 8.53
CA SER A 210 21.49 6.41 7.56
C SER A 210 20.03 6.15 7.98
N PRO A 211 19.13 5.82 7.04
CA PRO A 211 17.77 5.45 7.40
C PRO A 211 17.68 4.28 8.37
N ILE A 212 18.55 3.28 8.23
CA ILE A 212 18.62 2.12 9.13
C ILE A 212 18.95 2.60 10.56
N ALA A 213 19.99 3.44 10.71
CA ALA A 213 20.39 3.98 12.01
C ALA A 213 19.27 4.82 12.66
N VAL A 214 18.63 5.70 11.90
CA VAL A 214 17.54 6.53 12.40
C VAL A 214 16.32 5.69 12.79
N ALA A 215 15.93 4.71 11.97
CA ALA A 215 14.81 3.82 12.28
C ALA A 215 15.09 3.00 13.55
N TYR A 216 16.32 2.51 13.70
CA TYR A 216 16.75 1.77 14.88
C TYR A 216 16.74 2.64 16.15
N LEU A 217 17.23 3.88 16.05
CA LEU A 217 17.19 4.86 17.15
C LEU A 217 15.76 5.19 17.58
N VAL A 218 14.87 5.45 16.63
CA VAL A 218 13.45 5.75 16.89
C VAL A 218 12.78 4.56 17.56
N ALA A 219 13.03 3.34 17.07
CA ALA A 219 12.48 2.11 17.64
C ALA A 219 12.93 1.92 19.10
N ARG A 220 14.24 2.11 19.39
CA ARG A 220 14.77 2.06 20.76
C ARG A 220 14.15 3.11 21.68
N LYS A 221 14.05 4.37 21.23
CA LYS A 221 13.40 5.44 22.01
C LYS A 221 11.95 5.12 22.35
N ASN A 222 11.23 4.49 21.42
CA ASN A 222 9.83 4.10 21.62
C ASN A 222 9.64 2.77 22.37
N GLY A 223 10.72 2.04 22.68
CA GLY A 223 10.63 0.71 23.30
C GLY A 223 10.00 -0.36 22.39
N THR A 224 10.11 -0.20 21.07
CA THR A 224 9.52 -1.13 20.08
C THR A 224 10.60 -1.95 19.37
N PRO A 225 10.32 -3.20 18.96
CA PRO A 225 11.26 -3.98 18.15
C PRO A 225 11.55 -3.28 16.81
N PRO A 226 12.83 -3.07 16.45
CA PRO A 226 13.20 -2.59 15.12
C PRO A 226 12.67 -3.50 14.01
N GLY A 227 12.20 -2.94 12.91
CA GLY A 227 11.76 -3.70 11.74
C GLY A 227 10.36 -4.32 11.83
N ALA A 228 9.59 -4.10 12.90
CA ALA A 228 8.20 -4.54 12.95
C ALA A 228 7.33 -3.78 11.92
N THR A 229 6.75 -4.51 10.97
CA THR A 229 5.96 -3.93 9.85
C THR A 229 4.44 -3.99 10.07
N ALA A 230 3.96 -4.82 11.00
CA ALA A 230 2.55 -4.93 11.34
C ALA A 230 2.31 -5.03 12.85
N SER A 231 1.18 -4.50 13.31
CA SER A 231 0.73 -4.65 14.71
C SER A 231 -0.77 -4.42 14.84
N LEU A 232 -1.37 -4.94 15.91
CA LEU A 232 -2.78 -4.69 16.23
C LEU A 232 -3.07 -3.19 16.45
N THR A 233 -2.06 -2.37 16.78
CA THR A 233 -2.25 -0.91 16.93
C THR A 233 -2.64 -0.22 15.62
N GLN A 234 -2.37 -0.84 14.46
CA GLN A 234 -2.82 -0.33 13.16
C GLN A 234 -4.34 -0.36 13.03
N LEU A 235 -5.06 -1.14 13.84
CA LEU A 235 -6.53 -1.13 13.87
C LEU A 235 -7.12 0.20 14.36
N LEU A 236 -6.32 1.08 15.00
CA LEU A 236 -6.72 2.47 15.26
C LEU A 236 -7.04 3.23 13.95
N GLY A 237 -6.49 2.78 12.81
CA GLY A 237 -6.84 3.27 11.49
C GLY A 237 -8.31 3.05 11.10
N LEU A 238 -9.08 2.26 11.86
CA LEU A 238 -10.52 2.14 11.68
C LEU A 238 -11.25 3.45 12.00
N LEU A 239 -10.70 4.33 12.84
CA LEU A 239 -11.31 5.62 13.18
C LEU A 239 -11.46 6.55 11.95
N PRO A 240 -10.40 6.88 11.20
CA PRO A 240 -10.55 7.67 9.98
C PRO A 240 -11.34 6.95 8.90
N ILE A 241 -11.27 5.61 8.85
CA ILE A 241 -12.10 4.82 7.93
C ILE A 241 -13.58 4.92 8.28
N ALA A 242 -13.96 4.93 9.57
CA ALA A 242 -15.34 5.12 9.99
C ALA A 242 -15.89 6.48 9.51
N ALA A 243 -15.08 7.55 9.63
CA ALA A 243 -15.45 8.86 9.10
C ALA A 243 -15.67 8.84 7.57
N MET A 244 -14.81 8.14 6.82
CA MET A 244 -15.01 7.90 5.38
C MET A 244 -16.34 7.19 5.11
N ILE A 245 -16.63 6.10 5.84
CA ILE A 245 -17.82 5.25 5.66
C ILE A 245 -19.11 6.05 5.90
N VAL A 246 -19.13 6.94 6.91
CA VAL A 246 -20.29 7.80 7.22
C VAL A 246 -20.66 8.69 6.02
N VAL A 247 -19.68 9.20 5.29
CA VAL A 247 -19.89 10.08 4.12
C VAL A 247 -20.22 9.30 2.84
N ASP A 248 -20.03 7.97 2.85
CA ASP A 248 -20.18 7.05 1.73
C ASP A 248 -19.15 7.28 0.60
N PRO A 249 -18.00 6.57 0.63
CA PRO A 249 -16.93 6.75 -0.37
C PRO A 249 -17.32 6.32 -1.78
N ARG A 250 -18.41 5.56 -1.95
CA ARG A 250 -18.90 5.13 -3.27
C ARG A 250 -19.55 6.28 -4.03
N ARG A 251 -20.24 7.16 -3.30
CA ARG A 251 -21.03 8.25 -3.87
C ARG A 251 -20.29 9.59 -3.82
N ARG A 252 -19.50 9.81 -2.76
CA ARG A 252 -18.83 11.09 -2.49
C ARG A 252 -17.35 10.87 -2.17
N PRO A 253 -16.55 10.34 -3.11
CA PRO A 253 -15.16 9.92 -2.84
C PRO A 253 -14.28 11.06 -2.32
N VAL A 254 -14.44 12.27 -2.84
CA VAL A 254 -13.70 13.47 -2.38
C VAL A 254 -14.08 13.83 -0.94
N ALA A 255 -15.37 14.02 -0.65
CA ALA A 255 -15.82 14.40 0.69
C ALA A 255 -15.49 13.31 1.74
N ALA A 256 -15.65 12.04 1.38
CA ALA A 256 -15.31 10.90 2.25
C ALA A 256 -13.81 10.84 2.55
N THR A 257 -12.97 11.20 1.58
CA THR A 257 -11.52 11.27 1.77
C THR A 257 -11.10 12.47 2.60
N VAL A 258 -11.77 13.63 2.48
CA VAL A 258 -11.53 14.78 3.35
C VAL A 258 -11.90 14.45 4.81
N ALA A 259 -13.02 13.75 5.04
CA ALA A 259 -13.40 13.28 6.37
C ALA A 259 -12.36 12.28 6.95
N TYR A 260 -11.88 11.35 6.11
CA TYR A 260 -10.78 10.46 6.46
C TYR A 260 -9.51 11.24 6.85
N ALA A 261 -9.11 12.22 6.04
CA ALA A 261 -7.91 13.02 6.22
C ALA A 261 -7.94 13.81 7.53
N LEU A 262 -9.07 14.43 7.85
CA LEU A 262 -9.26 15.18 9.09
C LEU A 262 -9.07 14.29 10.33
N VAL A 263 -9.73 13.14 10.36
CA VAL A 263 -9.64 12.21 11.50
C VAL A 263 -8.26 11.55 11.57
N LEU A 264 -7.66 11.24 10.42
CA LEU A 264 -6.32 10.67 10.37
C LEU A 264 -5.28 11.67 10.89
N PHE A 265 -5.41 12.95 10.52
CA PHE A 265 -4.54 14.01 11.01
C PHE A 265 -4.59 14.10 12.53
N ALA A 266 -5.79 14.17 13.12
CA ALA A 266 -5.98 14.22 14.56
C ALA A 266 -5.41 12.98 15.26
N LEU A 267 -5.72 11.78 14.75
CA LEU A 267 -5.24 10.52 15.29
C LEU A 267 -3.70 10.44 15.27
N MET A 268 -3.07 10.83 14.17
CA MET A 268 -1.61 10.77 14.03
C MET A 268 -0.91 11.85 14.84
N ALA A 269 -1.47 13.06 14.91
CA ALA A 269 -0.95 14.13 15.77
C ALA A 269 -0.91 13.68 17.24
N VAL A 270 -2.02 13.12 17.74
CA VAL A 270 -2.10 12.56 19.09
C VAL A 270 -1.13 11.41 19.26
N ARG A 271 -1.17 10.41 18.37
CA ARG A 271 -0.32 9.21 18.47
C ARG A 271 1.16 9.55 18.52
N LEU A 272 1.65 10.42 17.63
CA LEU A 272 3.06 10.81 17.62
C LEU A 272 3.42 11.64 18.86
N ALA A 273 2.54 12.51 19.35
CA ALA A 273 2.80 13.28 20.57
C ALA A 273 3.00 12.40 21.82
N PHE A 274 2.41 11.21 21.85
CA PHE A 274 2.57 10.24 22.94
C PHE A 274 3.75 9.26 22.75
N LEU A 275 4.41 9.24 21.59
CA LEU A 275 5.59 8.40 21.39
C LEU A 275 6.85 9.10 21.90
N PRO A 276 7.68 8.46 22.75
CA PRO A 276 8.87 9.11 23.33
C PRO A 276 9.84 9.71 22.30
N ALA A 277 10.01 9.09 21.14
CA ALA A 277 10.88 9.60 20.08
C ALA A 277 10.37 10.92 19.47
N PHE A 278 9.05 11.12 19.43
CA PHE A 278 8.41 12.23 18.72
C PHE A 278 7.86 13.31 19.66
N ARG A 279 7.62 12.99 20.93
CA ARG A 279 7.12 13.92 21.94
C ARG A 279 7.91 15.25 22.00
N PRO A 280 9.25 15.27 21.94
CA PRO A 280 10.00 16.53 21.94
C PRO A 280 9.86 17.36 20.65
N LEU A 281 9.31 16.76 19.59
CA LEU A 281 9.20 17.34 18.25
C LEU A 281 7.79 17.87 17.95
N VAL A 282 6.86 17.81 18.93
CA VAL A 282 5.47 18.26 18.76
C VAL A 282 5.47 19.73 18.32
N PRO A 283 4.91 20.04 17.14
CA PRO A 283 4.96 21.38 16.59
C PRO A 283 4.01 22.34 17.32
N GLY A 284 4.34 23.63 17.27
CA GLY A 284 3.45 24.70 17.72
C GLY A 284 2.24 24.88 16.79
N THR A 285 1.21 25.57 17.28
CA THR A 285 -0.10 25.71 16.63
C THR A 285 -0.03 26.16 15.17
N GLY A 286 0.84 27.13 14.83
CA GLY A 286 0.97 27.63 13.47
C GLY A 286 1.38 26.54 12.46
N ALA A 287 2.43 25.77 12.77
CA ALA A 287 2.89 24.68 11.91
C ALA A 287 1.84 23.56 11.83
N THR A 288 1.15 23.26 12.94
CA THR A 288 0.05 22.29 12.97
C THR A 288 -1.12 22.70 12.07
N LEU A 289 -1.50 23.99 12.06
CA LEU A 289 -2.58 24.50 11.20
C LEU A 289 -2.20 24.46 9.72
N VAL A 290 -0.97 24.83 9.37
CA VAL A 290 -0.45 24.69 8.00
C VAL A 290 -0.48 23.22 7.57
N ALA A 291 0.00 22.33 8.43
CA ALA A 291 0.01 20.90 8.16
C ALA A 291 -1.40 20.31 8.00
N LEU A 292 -2.38 20.77 8.78
CA LEU A 292 -3.78 20.40 8.62
C LEU A 292 -4.31 20.86 7.26
N GLY A 293 -4.07 22.11 6.88
CA GLY A 293 -4.46 22.64 5.56
C GLY A 293 -3.89 21.79 4.41
N LEU A 294 -2.59 21.50 4.45
CA LEU A 294 -1.93 20.62 3.47
C LEU A 294 -2.52 19.21 3.45
N THR A 295 -2.85 18.65 4.62
CA THR A 295 -3.47 17.32 4.72
C THR A 295 -4.87 17.29 4.13
N LEU A 296 -5.66 18.36 4.31
CA LEU A 296 -7.00 18.47 3.70
C LEU A 296 -6.91 18.63 2.17
N VAL A 297 -5.96 19.42 1.67
CA VAL A 297 -5.68 19.52 0.22
C VAL A 297 -5.26 18.17 -0.35
N ALA A 298 -4.38 17.45 0.35
CA ALA A 298 -3.99 16.09 0.00
C ALA A 298 -5.19 15.13 0.00
N GLY A 299 -6.12 15.27 0.95
CA GLY A 299 -7.37 14.52 1.00
C GLY A 299 -8.30 14.81 -0.18
N VAL A 300 -8.43 16.08 -0.61
CA VAL A 300 -9.19 16.43 -1.82
C VAL A 300 -8.58 15.78 -3.06
N ALA A 301 -7.26 15.93 -3.24
CA ALA A 301 -6.54 15.34 -4.36
C ALA A 301 -6.62 13.82 -4.36
N GLY A 302 -6.39 13.19 -3.20
CA GLY A 302 -6.47 11.74 -3.01
C GLY A 302 -7.86 11.20 -3.32
N GLY A 303 -8.91 11.86 -2.84
CA GLY A 303 -10.28 11.46 -3.14
C GLY A 303 -10.67 11.63 -4.61
N TRP A 304 -10.15 12.67 -5.28
CA TRP A 304 -10.34 12.86 -6.71
C TRP A 304 -9.64 11.77 -7.53
N VAL A 305 -8.36 11.51 -7.26
CA VAL A 305 -7.58 10.45 -7.92
C VAL A 305 -8.23 9.08 -7.68
N ALA A 306 -8.56 8.76 -6.42
CA ALA A 306 -9.17 7.50 -6.05
C ALA A 306 -10.53 7.29 -6.75
N GLY A 307 -11.36 8.33 -6.83
CA GLY A 307 -12.62 8.28 -7.57
C GLY A 307 -12.42 8.05 -9.08
N ARG A 308 -11.41 8.69 -9.70
CA ARG A 308 -11.06 8.50 -11.11
C ARG A 308 -10.56 7.08 -11.38
N ILE A 309 -9.67 6.56 -10.53
CA ILE A 309 -9.16 5.19 -10.64
C ILE A 309 -10.31 4.20 -10.47
N ALA A 310 -11.17 4.37 -9.45
CA ALA A 310 -12.31 3.50 -9.22
C ALA A 310 -13.27 3.48 -10.42
N ALA A 311 -13.59 4.64 -10.99
CA ALA A 311 -14.41 4.75 -12.20
C ALA A 311 -13.75 4.08 -13.42
N ALA A 312 -12.43 4.25 -13.58
CA ALA A 312 -11.67 3.60 -14.63
C ALA A 312 -11.63 2.07 -14.44
N LEU A 313 -11.68 1.55 -13.21
CA LEU A 313 -11.69 0.10 -12.95
C LEU A 313 -13.04 -0.56 -13.30
N GLY A 314 -14.13 0.21 -13.32
CA GLY A 314 -15.45 -0.23 -13.78
C GLY A 314 -16.59 0.35 -12.94
N PRO A 315 -17.86 0.17 -13.37
CA PRO A 315 -19.00 0.65 -12.62
C PRO A 315 -19.22 -0.20 -11.34
N ALA A 316 -19.79 0.44 -10.31
CA ALA A 316 -20.26 -0.27 -9.13
C ALA A 316 -21.30 -1.34 -9.53
N PRO A 317 -21.33 -2.52 -8.86
CA PRO A 317 -22.40 -3.49 -9.04
C PRO A 317 -23.75 -2.83 -8.78
N ARG A 318 -24.73 -3.04 -9.68
CA ARG A 318 -26.13 -2.65 -9.40
C ARG A 318 -26.61 -3.51 -8.23
N SER A 319 -27.07 -2.89 -7.13
CA SER A 319 -27.68 -3.65 -6.04
C SER A 319 -28.97 -4.30 -6.55
N ALA A 320 -29.20 -5.55 -6.17
CA ALA A 320 -30.48 -6.22 -6.40
C ALA A 320 -31.61 -5.68 -5.49
N THR A 321 -31.30 -4.70 -4.65
CA THR A 321 -32.25 -4.06 -3.74
C THR A 321 -31.99 -2.55 -3.72
N SER A 322 -32.91 -1.81 -4.33
CA SER A 322 -33.28 -0.44 -3.94
C SER A 322 -34.25 -0.52 -2.78
#